data_AF-C6Q1Y8-F1
#
_entry.id   AF-C6Q1Y8-F1
#
_cell.length_a   1.000
_cell.length_b   1.000
_cell.length_c   1.000
_cell.angle_alpha   90.00
_cell.angle_beta   90.00
_cell.angle_gamma   90.00
#
_symmetry.space_group_name_H-M   'P 1'
#
loop_
_entity.id
_entity.type
_entity.pdbx_description
1 polymer ?
#
loop_
_entity_poly.entity_id
_entity_poly.type
_entity_poly.pdbx_seq_one_letter_code
_entity_poly.pdbx_strand_id
1 'polypeptide(L)' 'MLLKSNLYERNLILLKTLAAYGYLKEEYLNDINEMTILLYHGMLTKILNSGETLNIEECSETMLRYIKQITASFKN' A
#
# COMPACT_ATOMS: atom_id res chain seq x y z
N MET A 1 11.04 14.94 3.86
CA MET A 1 10.24 15.61 4.93
C MET A 1 9.11 14.69 5.35
N LEU A 2 9.09 14.28 6.62
CA LEU A 2 8.02 13.50 7.29
C LEU A 2 6.79 14.37 7.69
N LEU A 3 6.64 15.56 7.09
CA LEU A 3 5.74 16.64 7.55
C LEU A 3 4.63 17.01 6.56
N LYS A 4 4.33 16.15 5.57
CA LYS A 4 3.08 16.29 4.82
C LYS A 4 2.00 15.53 5.56
N SER A 5 0.95 16.24 5.99
CA SER A 5 -0.14 15.74 6.84
C SER A 5 -0.96 14.62 6.19
N ASN A 6 -0.78 14.42 4.88
CA ASN A 6 -1.55 13.47 4.10
C ASN A 6 -0.72 12.20 3.79
N LEU A 7 -1.23 11.04 4.20
CA LEU A 7 -0.68 9.71 3.89
C LEU A 7 -0.45 9.52 2.38
N TYR A 8 -1.34 10.08 1.56
CA TYR A 8 -1.23 10.06 0.11
C TYR A 8 0.08 10.69 -0.37
N GLU A 9 0.41 11.89 0.10
CA GLU A 9 1.60 12.58 -0.36
C GLU A 9 2.87 11.92 0.14
N ARG A 10 2.85 11.39 1.38
CA ARG A 10 3.99 10.66 1.94
C ARG A 10 4.30 9.40 1.14
N ASN A 11 3.29 8.60 0.82
CA ASN A 11 3.49 7.39 0.03
C ASN A 11 3.90 7.72 -1.41
N LEU A 12 3.34 8.78 -2.01
CA LEU A 12 3.74 9.23 -3.34
C LEU A 12 5.21 9.68 -3.41
N ILE A 13 5.75 10.31 -2.37
CA ILE A 13 7.19 10.68 -2.30
C ILE A 13 8.08 9.42 -2.36
N LEU A 14 7.68 8.35 -1.66
CA LEU A 14 8.41 7.08 -1.68
C LEU A 14 8.34 6.44 -3.08
N LEU A 15 7.16 6.42 -3.70
CA LEU A 15 6.97 5.90 -5.06
C LEU A 15 7.76 6.69 -6.11
N LYS A 16 7.81 8.03 -5.99
CA LYS A 16 8.66 8.88 -6.85
C LYS A 16 10.14 8.55 -6.72
N THR A 17 10.60 8.22 -5.52
CA THR A 17 11.97 7.79 -5.28
C THR A 17 12.27 6.49 -6.03
N LEU A 18 11.35 5.52 -5.98
CA LEU A 18 11.48 4.25 -6.71
C LEU A 18 11.44 4.45 -8.24
N ALA A 19 10.60 5.36 -8.73
CA ALA A 19 10.57 5.71 -10.15
C ALA A 19 11.88 6.35 -10.64
N ALA A 20 12.48 7.24 -9.82
CA ALA A 20 13.76 7.85 -10.13
C ALA A 20 14.91 6.82 -10.25
N TYR A 21 14.82 5.69 -9.56
CA TYR A 21 15.75 4.57 -9.69
C TYR A 21 15.38 3.58 -10.81
N GLY A 22 14.32 3.85 -11.58
CA GLY A 22 13.88 3.01 -12.70
C GLY A 22 13.06 1.78 -12.30
N TYR A 23 12.67 1.65 -11.03
CA TYR A 23 11.87 0.50 -10.58
C TYR A 23 10.38 0.62 -10.94
N LEU A 24 9.90 1.85 -11.20
CA LEU A 24 8.51 2.15 -11.53
C LEU A 24 8.44 3.14 -12.68
N LYS A 25 7.41 3.03 -13.53
CA LYS A 25 7.10 4.10 -14.50
C LYS A 25 6.35 5.23 -13.80
N GLU A 26 6.77 6.47 -14.05
CA GLU A 26 6.15 7.66 -13.45
C GLU A 26 4.64 7.76 -13.72
N GLU A 27 4.20 7.32 -14.90
CA GLU A 27 2.80 7.35 -15.33
C GLU A 27 1.86 6.51 -14.45
N TYR A 28 2.38 5.51 -13.73
CA TYR A 28 1.56 4.63 -12.87
C TYR A 28 1.59 5.02 -11.38
N LEU A 29 2.35 6.04 -10.97
CA LEU A 29 2.59 6.29 -9.55
C LEU A 29 1.34 6.69 -8.77
N ASN A 30 0.43 7.48 -9.38
CA ASN A 30 -0.81 7.88 -8.70
C ASN A 30 -1.72 6.66 -8.47
N ASP A 31 -1.91 5.83 -9.49
CA ASP A 31 -2.75 4.62 -9.39
C ASP A 31 -2.19 3.63 -8.38
N ILE A 32 -0.87 3.41 -8.38
CA ILE A 32 -0.20 2.56 -7.39
C ILE A 32 -0.36 3.16 -5.98
N ASN A 33 -0.26 4.48 -5.84
CA ASN A 33 -0.40 5.17 -4.57
C ASN A 33 -1.82 5.01 -3.99
N GLU A 34 -2.83 5.24 -4.81
CA GLU A 34 -4.23 5.09 -4.45
C GLU A 34 -4.57 3.65 -4.09
N MET A 35 -4.16 2.68 -4.92
CA MET A 35 -4.31 1.25 -4.63
C MET A 35 -3.71 0.88 -3.27
N THR A 36 -2.49 1.35 -3.00
CA THR A 36 -1.78 1.07 -1.74
C THR A 36 -2.57 1.60 -0.54
N ILE A 37 -3.09 2.83 -0.62
CA ILE A 37 -3.87 3.45 0.45
C ILE A 37 -5.20 2.74 0.65
N LEU A 38 -5.89 2.38 -0.43
CA LEU A 38 -7.16 1.65 -0.38
C LEU A 38 -6.99 0.27 0.26
N LEU A 39 -5.89 -0.43 -0.01
CA LEU A 39 -5.58 -1.71 0.63
C LEU A 39 -5.38 -1.56 2.14
N TYR A 40 -4.60 -0.56 2.57
CA TYR A 40 -4.45 -0.26 4.01
C TYR A 40 -5.77 0.14 4.66
N HIS A 41 -6.55 0.99 3.99
CA HIS A 41 -7.85 1.46 4.49
C HIS A 41 -8.85 0.31 4.60
N GLY A 42 -8.93 -0.55 3.59
CA GLY A 42 -9.81 -1.72 3.58
C GLY A 42 -9.45 -2.70 4.69
N MET A 43 -8.16 -2.95 4.91
CA MET A 43 -7.72 -3.83 6.00
C MET A 43 -8.00 -3.23 7.38
N LEU A 44 -7.69 -1.94 7.58
CA LEU A 44 -7.96 -1.25 8.83
C LEU A 44 -9.46 -1.23 9.13
N THR A 45 -10.28 -0.94 8.13
CA THR A 45 -11.75 -0.94 8.24
C THR A 45 -12.26 -2.34 8.59
N LYS A 46 -11.72 -3.38 7.96
CA LYS A 46 -12.06 -4.77 8.30
C LYS A 46 -11.75 -5.06 9.76
N ILE A 47 -10.55 -4.72 10.23
CA ILE A 47 -10.10 -4.94 11.62
C ILE A 47 -10.98 -4.19 12.62
N LEU A 48 -11.31 -2.93 12.34
CA LEU A 48 -12.11 -2.10 13.24
C LEU A 48 -13.57 -2.57 13.35
N ASN A 49 -14.12 -3.15 12.27
CA ASN A 49 -15.55 -3.52 12.21
C ASN A 49 -15.83 -4.99 12.54
N SER A 50 -14.80 -5.81 12.75
CA SER A 50 -14.95 -7.27 12.82
C SER A 50 -15.23 -7.87 14.20
N GLY A 51 -15.37 -7.03 15.23
CA GLY A 51 -15.62 -7.49 16.60
C GLY A 51 -14.54 -8.45 17.13
N GLU A 52 -14.87 -9.28 18.13
CA GLU A 52 -13.95 -10.25 18.75
C GLU A 52 -13.62 -11.46 17.85
N THR A 53 -14.30 -11.62 16.70
CA THR A 53 -14.18 -12.81 15.85
C THR A 53 -13.07 -12.75 14.80
N LEU A 54 -12.34 -11.64 14.72
CA LEU A 54 -11.28 -11.49 13.72
C LEU A 54 -9.94 -11.95 14.26
N ASN A 55 -9.34 -12.90 13.55
CA ASN A 55 -7.97 -13.28 13.77
C ASN A 55 -7.03 -12.23 13.12
N ILE A 56 -6.22 -11.55 13.94
CA ILE A 56 -5.28 -10.52 13.49
C ILE A 56 -4.19 -11.13 12.59
N GLU A 57 -3.78 -12.36 12.87
CA GLU A 57 -2.83 -13.12 12.07
C GLU A 57 -3.37 -13.37 10.65
N GLU A 58 -4.64 -13.78 10.49
CA GLU A 58 -5.26 -13.97 9.16
C GLU A 58 -5.31 -12.67 8.33
N CYS A 59 -5.56 -11.54 8.99
CA CYS A 59 -5.54 -10.22 8.35
C CYS A 59 -4.13 -9.82 7.93
N SER A 60 -3.14 -10.11 8.76
CA SER A 60 -1.73 -9.90 8.47
C SER A 60 -1.26 -10.76 7.28
N GLU A 61 -1.64 -12.02 7.22
CA GLU A 61 -1.36 -12.92 6.11
C GLU A 61 -2.00 -12.43 4.80
N THR A 62 -3.23 -11.93 4.87
CA THR A 62 -3.92 -11.35 3.72
C THR A 62 -3.21 -10.11 3.21
N MET A 63 -2.77 -9.22 4.10
CA MET A 63 -2.01 -8.03 3.74
C MET A 63 -0.68 -8.40 3.08
N LEU A 64 0.06 -9.36 3.66
CA LEU A 64 1.30 -9.88 3.11
C LEU A 64 1.12 -10.52 1.73
N ARG A 65 0.00 -11.22 1.51
CA ARG A 65 -0.35 -11.77 0.20
C ARG A 65 -0.54 -10.67 -0.85
N TYR A 66 -1.24 -9.58 -0.51
CA TYR A 66 -1.40 -8.45 -1.43
C TYR A 66 -0.08 -7.74 -1.70
N ILE A 67 0.76 -7.51 -0.69
CA ILE A 67 2.10 -6.94 -0.86
C ILE A 67 2.94 -7.84 -1.79
N LYS A 68 2.95 -9.16 -1.57
CA LYS A 68 3.64 -10.12 -2.46
C LYS A 68 3.15 -10.02 -3.90
N GLN A 69 1.84 -9.93 -4.11
CA GLN A 69 1.26 -9.80 -5.44
C GLN A 69 1.66 -8.50 -6.13
N ILE A 70 1.67 -7.38 -5.40
CA ILE A 70 2.14 -6.08 -5.88
C ILE A 70 3.61 -6.18 -6.28
N THR A 71 4.46 -6.76 -5.40
CA THR A 71 5.88 -6.95 -5.69
C THR A 71 6.12 -7.82 -6.92
N ALA A 72 5.36 -8.91 -7.07
CA ALA A 72 5.45 -9.79 -8.24
C ALA A 72 4.96 -9.13 -9.54
N SER A 73 4.14 -8.07 -9.43
CA SER A 73 3.63 -7.32 -10.58
C SER A 73 4.62 -6.26 -11.07
N PHE A 74 5.63 -5.90 -10.28
CA PHE A 74 6.76 -5.10 -10.74
C PHE A 74 7.69 -5.99 -11.59
N LYS A 75 7.50 -5.94 -12.91
CA LYS A 75 8.36 -6.63 -13.88
C LYS A 75 9.81 -6.15 -13.75
N ASN A 76 10.73 -7.12 -13.78
CA ASN A 76 12.00 -6.99 -14.51
C ASN A 76 11.78 -7.49 -15.95
#